data_AF-A0A381SZI1-F1
#
_entry.id   AF-A0A381SZI1-F1
#
_cell.length_a   1.000
_cell.length_b   1.000
_cell.length_c   1.000
_cell.angle_alpha   90.00
_cell.angle_beta   90.00
_cell.angle_gamma   90.00
#
_symmetry.space_group_name_H-M   'P 1'
#
loop_
_entity.id
_entity.type
_entity.pdbx_description
1 polymer ?
#
loop_
_entity_poly.entity_id
_entity_poly.type
_entity_poly.pdbx_seq_one_letter_code
_entity_poly.pdbx_strand_id
1 'polypeptide(L)'
;VVSDKSQWVLIVLLIVGIPTVFLRTTLTTFDIPQLTLLWMLAGAVALIGFHRLIDSGNLTIGPLALTITSACFLTSLFLTSVLSEQPWVAFTGLTVRGAGALTYALCLGLLHTVYRLGRRRSAVPLLLAFVVAHVLVAGYTLLQAGGRDPFVWSSGEIYVGPVFSTLGNANFSAGYLGLTLPILVWVPFGSPCHAILRLSAGAIVGASVIALTYLDAFQGQVVALMAIPVLAHWAWHRRADGRPLAIATVLPAAFVIAG
;
A
#
# COMPACT_ATOMS: atom_id res chain seq x y z
N VAL A 1 25.15 -3.40 -16.31
CA VAL A 1 23.71 -3.18 -16.60
C VAL A 1 22.86 -3.76 -15.48
N VAL A 2 22.41 -2.92 -14.54
CA VAL A 2 21.49 -3.36 -13.48
C VAL A 2 20.12 -3.64 -14.13
N SER A 3 19.66 -4.89 -14.06
CA SER A 3 18.47 -5.38 -14.78
C SER A 3 17.16 -4.82 -14.19
N ASP A 4 16.12 -4.64 -15.03
CA ASP A 4 14.72 -4.42 -14.58
C ASP A 4 14.29 -5.37 -13.45
N LYS A 5 14.89 -6.57 -13.40
CA LYS A 5 14.67 -7.57 -12.36
C LYS A 5 15.00 -7.07 -10.95
N SER A 6 16.07 -6.29 -10.75
CA SER A 6 16.44 -5.80 -9.41
C SER A 6 15.44 -4.77 -8.89
N GLN A 7 14.99 -3.83 -9.72
CA GLN A 7 13.96 -2.86 -9.34
C GLN A 7 12.65 -3.57 -8.98
N TRP A 8 12.26 -4.60 -9.74
CA TRP A 8 11.10 -5.43 -9.43
C TRP A 8 11.20 -6.10 -8.05
N VAL A 9 12.34 -6.70 -7.73
CA VAL A 9 12.57 -7.35 -6.43
C VAL A 9 12.49 -6.33 -5.29
N LEU A 10 13.11 -5.16 -5.44
CA LEU A 10 13.06 -4.10 -4.43
C LEU A 10 11.62 -3.61 -4.19
N ILE A 11 10.80 -3.49 -5.24
CA ILE A 11 9.39 -3.09 -5.10
C ILE A 11 8.57 -4.17 -4.39
N VAL A 12 8.81 -5.46 -4.69
CA VAL A 12 8.16 -6.56 -3.95
C VAL A 12 8.55 -6.52 -2.47
N LEU A 13 9.84 -6.31 -2.18
CA LEU A 13 10.32 -6.17 -0.80
C LEU A 13 9.70 -4.95 -0.10
N LEU A 14 9.49 -3.83 -0.80
CA LEU A 14 8.77 -2.66 -0.27
C LEU A 14 7.32 -3.01 0.11
N ILE A 15 6.59 -3.67 -0.79
CA ILE A 15 5.17 -3.99 -0.61
C ILE A 15 4.94 -4.92 0.57
N VAL A 16 5.81 -5.93 0.74
CA VAL A 16 5.68 -6.88 1.85
C VAL A 16 6.33 -6.34 3.12
N GLY A 17 7.52 -5.76 3.00
CA GLY A 17 8.35 -5.36 4.13
C GLY A 17 7.79 -4.19 4.91
N ILE A 18 7.33 -3.11 4.26
CA ILE A 18 6.81 -1.92 4.96
C ILE A 18 5.67 -2.27 5.91
N PRO A 19 4.59 -2.95 5.47
CA PRO A 19 3.48 -3.24 6.38
C PRO A 19 3.78 -4.34 7.39
N THR A 20 4.93 -5.01 7.36
CA THR A 20 5.23 -6.15 8.25
C THR A 20 6.44 -5.93 9.16
N VAL A 21 7.31 -4.97 8.84
CA VAL A 21 8.50 -4.69 9.64
C VAL A 21 8.13 -3.88 10.88
N PHE A 22 8.67 -4.30 12.01
CA PHE A 22 8.69 -3.56 13.26
C PHE A 22 9.89 -4.03 14.09
N LEU A 23 10.40 -3.18 14.96
CA LEU A 23 11.55 -3.49 15.82
C LEU A 23 11.27 -3.08 17.26
N ARG A 24 10.96 -4.06 18.12
CA ARG A 24 10.53 -3.82 19.52
C ARG A 24 11.59 -3.18 20.42
N THR A 25 12.84 -3.13 19.97
CA THR A 25 13.95 -2.54 20.72
C THR A 25 14.15 -1.06 20.44
N THR A 26 13.39 -0.46 19.53
CA THR A 26 13.45 0.99 19.25
C THR A 26 12.34 1.74 19.97
N LEU A 27 12.58 3.01 20.33
CA LEU A 27 11.60 3.87 21.01
C LEU A 27 10.27 3.99 20.26
N THR A 28 10.33 4.01 18.92
CA THR A 28 9.17 3.97 18.03
C THR A 28 9.19 2.64 17.28
N THR A 29 8.46 1.63 17.76
CA THR A 29 8.59 0.24 17.28
C THR A 29 8.22 0.07 15.81
N PHE A 30 7.28 0.88 15.32
CA PHE A 30 6.75 0.76 13.96
C PHE A 30 7.33 1.83 13.04
N ASP A 31 7.22 3.10 13.43
CA ASP A 31 7.45 4.24 12.53
C ASP A 31 8.87 4.29 11.95
N ILE A 32 9.88 4.25 12.80
CA ILE A 32 11.28 4.39 12.35
C ILE A 32 11.73 3.18 11.53
N PRO A 33 11.47 1.92 11.93
CA PRO A 33 11.78 0.76 11.08
C PRO A 33 11.10 0.80 9.71
N GLN A 34 9.81 1.15 9.67
CA GLN A 34 9.03 1.21 8.42
C GLN A 34 9.50 2.34 7.51
N LEU A 35 9.72 3.53 8.08
CA LEU A 35 10.24 4.69 7.36
C LEU A 35 11.65 4.45 6.82
N THR A 36 12.53 3.86 7.63
CA THR A 36 13.90 3.54 7.25
C THR A 36 13.90 2.55 6.08
N LEU A 37 13.09 1.48 6.17
CA LEU A 37 12.96 0.51 5.09
C LEU A 37 12.44 1.16 3.81
N LEU A 38 11.41 2.02 3.92
CA LEU A 38 10.87 2.78 2.79
C LEU A 38 11.95 3.65 2.14
N TRP A 39 12.64 4.50 2.91
CA TRP A 39 13.67 5.40 2.39
C TRP A 39 14.83 4.65 1.74
N MET A 40 15.30 3.58 2.38
CA MET A 40 16.41 2.77 1.86
C MET A 40 16.04 2.09 0.55
N LEU A 41 14.92 1.38 0.50
CA LEU A 41 14.53 0.62 -0.69
C LEU A 41 14.03 1.53 -1.82
N ALA A 42 13.24 2.56 -1.52
CA ALA A 42 12.80 3.53 -2.52
C ALA A 42 13.96 4.36 -3.07
N GLY A 43 14.91 4.76 -2.20
CA GLY A 43 16.16 5.41 -2.59
C GLY A 43 17.00 4.53 -3.52
N ALA A 44 17.14 3.24 -3.21
CA ALA A 44 17.81 2.28 -4.08
C ALA A 44 17.11 2.12 -5.44
N VAL A 45 15.77 2.05 -5.46
CA VAL A 45 14.99 2.00 -6.71
C VAL A 45 15.21 3.26 -7.54
N ALA A 46 15.21 4.44 -6.91
CA ALA A 46 15.44 5.72 -7.56
C ALA A 46 16.86 5.82 -8.12
N LEU A 47 17.88 5.41 -7.34
CA LEU A 47 19.28 5.43 -7.76
C LEU A 47 19.53 4.52 -8.97
N ILE A 48 18.98 3.30 -8.95
CA ILE A 48 19.03 2.38 -10.11
C ILE A 48 18.31 3.01 -11.31
N GLY A 49 17.17 3.66 -11.07
CA GLY A 49 16.42 4.36 -12.12
C GLY A 49 17.21 5.51 -12.76
N PHE A 50 17.92 6.29 -11.94
CA PHE A 50 18.74 7.42 -12.36
C PHE A 50 20.00 6.98 -13.11
N HIS A 51 20.73 5.98 -12.59
CA HIS A 51 21.89 5.41 -13.27
C HIS A 51 21.53 4.93 -14.69
N ARG A 52 20.37 4.29 -14.84
CA ARG A 52 19.88 3.86 -16.16
C ARG A 52 19.52 5.01 -17.08
N LEU A 53 18.99 6.10 -16.52
CA LEU A 53 18.68 7.29 -17.30
C LEU A 53 19.95 7.88 -17.90
N ILE A 54 21.02 7.97 -17.09
CA ILE A 54 22.33 8.42 -17.54
C ILE A 54 22.89 7.47 -18.62
N ASP A 55 22.91 6.16 -18.36
CA ASP A 55 23.50 5.18 -19.28
C ASP A 55 22.77 5.10 -20.62
N SER A 56 21.43 5.14 -20.60
CA SER A 56 20.61 4.94 -21.80
C SER A 56 20.28 6.24 -22.53
N GLY A 57 20.42 7.40 -21.87
CA GLY A 57 19.98 8.70 -22.35
C GLY A 57 18.46 8.79 -22.60
N ASN A 58 17.68 7.76 -22.27
CA ASN A 58 16.34 7.59 -22.78
C ASN A 58 15.30 7.87 -21.68
N LEU A 59 14.78 9.10 -21.69
CA LEU A 59 13.71 9.55 -20.80
C LEU A 59 12.37 8.96 -21.28
N THR A 60 11.93 7.88 -20.64
CA THR A 60 10.55 7.41 -20.83
C THR A 60 9.61 8.29 -20.02
N ILE A 61 9.03 9.30 -20.68
CA ILE A 61 8.06 10.21 -20.06
C ILE A 61 6.72 9.47 -19.92
N GLY A 62 6.06 9.64 -18.77
CA GLY A 62 4.72 9.13 -18.53
C GLY A 62 3.65 9.88 -19.35
N PRO A 63 2.35 9.56 -19.17
CA PRO A 63 1.27 10.38 -19.71
C PRO A 63 1.44 11.83 -19.28
N LEU A 64 1.08 12.77 -20.14
CA LEU A 64 1.26 14.21 -19.90
C LEU A 64 0.62 14.64 -18.58
N ALA A 65 -0.62 14.19 -18.31
CA ALA A 65 -1.33 14.49 -17.07
C ALA A 65 -0.55 14.01 -15.83
N LEU A 66 -0.08 12.76 -15.81
CA LEU A 66 0.72 12.23 -14.72
C LEU A 66 1.99 13.07 -14.51
N THR A 67 2.69 13.41 -15.59
CA THR A 67 3.93 14.19 -15.54
C THR A 67 3.70 15.60 -15.00
N ILE A 68 2.68 16.31 -15.49
CA ILE A 68 2.34 17.67 -15.02
C ILE A 68 1.92 17.63 -13.55
N THR A 69 1.00 16.73 -13.16
CA THR A 69 0.56 16.62 -11.76
C THR A 69 1.74 16.28 -10.84
N SER A 70 2.63 15.39 -11.28
CA SER A 70 3.85 15.04 -10.55
C SER A 70 4.77 16.24 -10.36
N ALA A 71 5.00 17.02 -11.43
CA ALA A 71 5.84 18.21 -11.39
C ALA A 71 5.23 19.28 -10.47
N CYS A 72 3.94 19.58 -10.61
CA CYS A 72 3.23 20.53 -9.74
C CYS A 72 3.31 20.10 -8.26
N PHE A 73 3.11 18.80 -7.98
CA PHE A 73 3.18 18.27 -6.63
C PHE A 73 4.59 18.37 -6.04
N LEU A 74 5.63 18.01 -6.80
CA LEU A 74 7.03 18.16 -6.37
C LEU A 74 7.40 19.63 -6.13
N THR A 75 6.98 20.53 -7.01
CA THR A 75 7.19 21.97 -6.83
C THR A 75 6.51 22.45 -5.56
N SER A 76 5.28 22.01 -5.28
CA SER A 76 4.59 22.34 -4.04
C SER A 76 5.36 21.83 -2.82
N LEU A 77 5.81 20.57 -2.82
CA LEU A 77 6.58 19.99 -1.72
C LEU A 77 7.90 20.73 -1.48
N PHE A 78 8.59 21.11 -2.56
CA PHE A 78 9.81 21.89 -2.51
C PHE A 78 9.56 23.27 -1.90
N LEU A 79 8.56 24.00 -2.40
CA LEU A 79 8.20 25.32 -1.89
C LEU A 79 7.78 25.25 -0.42
N THR A 80 6.93 24.30 -0.04
CA THR A 80 6.52 24.10 1.35
C THR A 80 7.72 23.78 2.25
N SER A 81 8.71 23.02 1.76
CA SER A 81 9.90 22.69 2.55
C SER A 81 10.82 23.91 2.74
N VAL A 82 11.09 24.67 1.67
CA VAL A 82 12.02 25.82 1.71
C VAL A 82 11.42 27.02 2.42
N LEU A 83 10.11 27.25 2.28
CA LEU A 83 9.42 28.39 2.89
C LEU A 83 8.94 28.11 4.32
N SER A 84 9.12 26.89 4.83
CA SER A 84 8.76 26.55 6.22
C SER A 84 9.71 27.22 7.22
N GLU A 85 9.18 27.63 8.36
CA GLU A 85 9.99 28.07 9.51
C GLU A 85 10.92 26.96 10.03
N GLN A 86 10.59 25.69 9.75
CA GLN A 86 11.39 24.52 10.12
C GLN A 86 11.64 23.62 8.89
N PRO A 87 12.54 24.03 7.96
CA PRO A 87 12.73 23.34 6.69
C PRO A 87 13.06 21.86 6.81
N TRP A 88 13.88 21.50 7.81
CA TRP A 88 14.27 20.12 8.06
C TRP A 88 13.09 19.24 8.49
N VAL A 89 12.18 19.80 9.30
CA VAL A 89 10.97 19.10 9.75
C VAL A 89 10.00 18.94 8.59
N ALA A 90 9.80 19.96 7.76
CA ALA A 90 8.96 19.86 6.57
C ALA A 90 9.52 18.88 5.52
N PHE A 91 10.84 18.84 5.36
CA PHE A 91 11.50 17.95 4.41
C PHE A 91 11.42 16.47 4.83
N THR A 92 11.71 16.18 6.10
CA THR A 92 11.79 14.80 6.61
C THR A 92 10.46 14.28 7.17
N GLY A 93 9.67 15.15 7.79
CA GLY A 93 8.42 14.82 8.46
C GLY A 93 8.58 13.93 9.70
N LEU A 94 9.78 13.85 10.30
CA LEU A 94 10.06 12.92 11.42
C LEU A 94 9.16 13.13 12.64
N THR A 95 8.66 14.35 12.84
CA THR A 95 7.70 14.67 13.91
C THR A 95 6.30 14.08 13.67
N VAL A 96 5.99 13.70 12.41
CA VAL A 96 4.71 13.14 11.98
C VAL A 96 4.95 11.87 11.16
N ARG A 97 5.69 10.91 11.74
CA ARG A 97 5.90 9.56 11.19
C ARG A 97 6.56 9.53 9.81
N GLY A 98 7.39 10.54 9.50
CA GLY A 98 8.09 10.65 8.23
C GLY A 98 7.24 11.18 7.08
N ALA A 99 6.10 11.82 7.34
CA ALA A 99 5.23 12.41 6.31
C ALA A 99 5.78 13.74 5.74
N GLY A 100 7.06 13.78 5.37
CA GLY A 100 7.73 14.94 4.80
C GLY A 100 7.88 14.88 3.28
N ALA A 101 8.38 15.96 2.69
CA ALA A 101 8.60 16.08 1.25
C ALA A 101 9.45 14.93 0.66
N LEU A 102 10.46 14.45 1.39
CA LEU A 102 11.30 13.33 0.96
C LEU A 102 10.48 12.07 0.70
N THR A 103 9.62 11.69 1.65
CA THR A 103 8.77 10.50 1.55
C THR A 103 7.81 10.61 0.37
N TYR A 104 7.14 11.75 0.21
CA TYR A 104 6.23 11.96 -0.91
C TYR A 104 6.94 11.95 -2.27
N ALA A 105 8.15 12.54 -2.36
CA ALA A 105 8.96 12.50 -3.58
C ALA A 105 9.40 11.06 -3.92
N LEU A 106 9.79 10.26 -2.93
CA LEU A 106 10.12 8.85 -3.11
C LEU A 106 8.90 8.03 -3.55
N CYS A 107 7.72 8.24 -2.95
CA CYS A 107 6.47 7.61 -3.37
C CYS A 107 6.12 7.94 -4.82
N LEU A 108 6.35 9.18 -5.25
CA LEU A 108 6.17 9.59 -6.63
C LEU A 108 7.17 8.91 -7.57
N GLY A 109 8.43 8.81 -7.17
CA GLY A 109 9.45 8.04 -7.90
C GLY A 109 9.09 6.56 -8.05
N LEU A 110 8.52 5.95 -7.01
CA LEU A 110 7.98 4.59 -7.05
C LEU A 110 6.81 4.48 -8.02
N LEU A 111 5.86 5.42 -8.01
CA LEU A 111 4.73 5.45 -8.93
C LEU A 111 5.21 5.45 -10.40
N HIS A 112 6.13 6.36 -10.75
CA HIS A 112 6.70 6.43 -12.09
C HIS A 112 7.47 5.15 -12.45
N THR A 113 8.21 4.58 -11.51
CA THR A 113 8.95 3.34 -11.73
C THR A 113 8.02 2.16 -11.99
N VAL A 114 6.98 1.98 -11.17
CA VAL A 114 5.97 0.93 -11.34
C VAL A 114 5.23 1.12 -12.66
N TYR A 115 4.84 2.35 -13.00
CA TYR A 115 4.19 2.65 -14.28
C TYR A 115 5.06 2.23 -15.47
N ARG A 116 6.35 2.63 -15.46
CA ARG A 116 7.31 2.27 -16.51
C ARG A 116 7.53 0.76 -16.62
N LEU A 117 7.76 0.09 -15.49
CA LEU A 117 8.03 -1.34 -15.45
C LEU A 117 6.79 -2.17 -15.83
N GLY A 118 5.60 -1.75 -15.39
CA GLY A 118 4.32 -2.40 -15.69
C GLY A 118 3.95 -2.37 -17.17
N ARG A 119 4.45 -1.39 -17.94
CA ARG A 119 4.31 -1.40 -19.42
C ARG A 119 5.16 -2.48 -20.11
N ARG A 120 6.18 -3.02 -19.44
CA ARG A 120 7.15 -3.96 -20.02
C ARG A 120 7.06 -5.37 -19.44
N ARG A 121 6.51 -5.50 -18.23
CA ARG A 121 6.41 -6.78 -17.50
C ARG A 121 5.05 -6.94 -16.86
N SER A 122 4.69 -8.20 -16.62
CA SER A 122 3.48 -8.54 -15.88
C SER A 122 3.49 -7.92 -14.47
N ALA A 123 2.37 -7.30 -14.08
CA ALA A 123 2.16 -6.76 -12.73
C ALA A 123 1.80 -7.85 -11.70
N VAL A 124 1.59 -9.10 -12.13
CA VAL A 124 1.17 -10.22 -11.27
C VAL A 124 2.05 -10.39 -10.02
N PRO A 125 3.40 -10.33 -10.08
CA PRO A 125 4.23 -10.46 -8.89
C PRO A 125 3.97 -9.38 -7.83
N LEU A 126 3.65 -8.14 -8.23
CA LEU A 126 3.28 -7.10 -7.27
C LEU A 126 1.94 -7.37 -6.63
N LEU A 127 0.97 -7.79 -7.43
CA LEU A 127 -0.37 -8.08 -6.94
C LEU A 127 -0.30 -9.21 -5.91
N LEU A 128 0.47 -10.26 -6.19
CA LEU A 128 0.74 -11.33 -5.22
C LEU A 128 1.44 -10.81 -3.97
N ALA A 129 2.41 -9.90 -4.10
CA ALA A 129 3.06 -9.27 -2.95
C ALA A 129 2.04 -8.50 -2.08
N PHE A 130 1.12 -7.76 -2.69
CA PHE A 130 0.02 -7.09 -1.97
C PHE A 130 -0.92 -8.10 -1.30
N VAL A 131 -1.26 -9.21 -1.96
CA VAL A 131 -2.08 -10.28 -1.35
C VAL A 131 -1.39 -10.86 -0.12
N VAL A 132 -0.10 -11.20 -0.22
CA VAL A 132 0.68 -11.76 0.90
C VAL A 132 0.72 -10.77 2.06
N ALA A 133 1.07 -9.51 1.79
CA ALA A 133 1.13 -8.47 2.80
C ALA A 133 -0.25 -8.21 3.44
N HIS A 134 -1.32 -8.19 2.66
CA HIS A 134 -2.70 -8.09 3.16
C HIS A 134 -3.05 -9.22 4.12
N VAL A 135 -2.77 -10.47 3.73
CA VAL A 135 -3.06 -11.65 4.57
C VAL A 135 -2.28 -11.57 5.89
N LEU A 136 -1.02 -11.12 5.86
CA LEU A 136 -0.22 -10.94 7.07
C LEU A 136 -0.82 -9.87 8.00
N VAL A 137 -1.18 -8.70 7.47
CA VAL A 137 -1.79 -7.61 8.23
C VAL A 137 -3.14 -8.04 8.80
N ALA A 138 -4.04 -8.59 7.98
CA ALA A 138 -5.37 -9.03 8.40
C ALA A 138 -5.29 -10.18 9.41
N GLY A 139 -4.42 -11.17 9.17
CA GLY A 139 -4.22 -12.30 10.05
C GLY A 139 -3.70 -11.86 11.42
N TYR A 140 -2.76 -10.92 11.46
CA TYR A 140 -2.25 -10.39 12.72
C TYR A 140 -3.30 -9.55 13.47
N THR A 141 -4.14 -8.79 12.76
CA THR A 141 -5.31 -8.11 13.35
C THR A 141 -6.23 -9.09 14.06
N LEU A 142 -6.61 -10.20 13.40
CA LEU A 142 -7.52 -11.20 13.96
C LEU A 142 -6.88 -11.95 15.15
N LEU A 143 -5.57 -12.17 15.10
CA LEU A 143 -4.81 -12.75 16.21
C LEU A 143 -4.87 -11.86 17.46
N GLN A 144 -4.65 -10.55 17.29
CA GLN A 144 -4.78 -9.55 18.35
C GLN A 144 -6.20 -9.47 18.90
N ALA A 145 -7.19 -9.40 18.01
CA ALA A 145 -8.61 -9.37 18.38
C ALA A 145 -9.03 -10.61 19.19
N GLY A 146 -8.44 -11.77 18.90
CA GLY A 146 -8.65 -13.00 19.65
C GLY A 146 -7.88 -13.09 20.97
N GLY A 147 -7.18 -12.05 21.40
CA GLY A 147 -6.37 -12.04 22.63
C GLY A 147 -5.12 -12.91 22.58
N ARG A 148 -4.65 -13.28 21.38
CA ARG A 148 -3.52 -14.19 21.16
C ARG A 148 -2.28 -13.46 20.64
N ASP A 149 -2.11 -12.19 20.99
CA ASP A 149 -0.93 -11.44 20.58
C ASP A 149 0.34 -12.09 21.16
N PRO A 150 1.27 -12.60 20.34
CA PRO A 150 2.50 -13.23 20.81
C PRO A 150 3.49 -12.22 21.42
N PHE A 151 3.23 -10.92 21.26
CA PHE A 151 4.12 -9.87 21.73
C PHE A 151 3.50 -9.11 22.90
N VAL A 152 4.35 -8.84 23.89
CA VAL A 152 4.05 -7.88 24.95
C VAL A 152 4.55 -6.52 24.49
N TRP A 153 3.63 -5.57 24.35
CA TRP A 153 3.91 -4.20 23.91
C TRP A 153 4.14 -3.29 25.12
N SER A 154 5.11 -2.38 25.01
CA SER A 154 5.43 -1.45 26.11
C SER A 154 4.40 -0.32 26.16
N SER A 155 4.16 0.22 27.35
CA SER A 155 3.23 1.33 27.59
C SER A 155 3.65 2.69 26.97
N GLY A 156 4.80 2.74 26.29
CA GLY A 156 5.32 3.95 25.62
C GLY A 156 4.85 4.15 24.18
N GLU A 157 4.14 3.16 23.62
CA GLU A 157 3.58 3.23 22.27
C GLU A 157 2.25 4.01 22.28
N ILE A 158 2.31 5.31 21.95
CA ILE A 158 1.19 6.27 22.05
C ILE A 158 -0.04 5.85 21.21
N TYR A 159 0.12 4.97 20.22
CA TYR A 159 -0.91 4.60 19.25
C TYR A 159 -1.36 3.14 19.32
N VAL A 160 -0.86 2.36 20.28
CA VAL A 160 -1.21 0.95 20.45
C VAL A 160 -2.54 0.85 21.21
N GLY A 161 -3.62 0.71 20.44
CA GLY A 161 -4.93 0.29 20.96
C GLY A 161 -4.97 -1.23 21.23
N PRO A 162 -6.12 -1.78 21.63
CA PRO A 162 -6.26 -3.24 21.84
C PRO A 162 -6.04 -4.05 20.55
N VAL A 163 -6.32 -3.46 19.38
CA VAL A 163 -6.10 -4.07 18.06
C VAL A 163 -5.56 -3.00 17.12
N PHE A 164 -4.38 -3.22 16.55
CA PHE A 164 -3.68 -2.22 15.72
C PHE A 164 -2.83 -2.82 14.60
N SER A 165 -2.57 -4.12 14.64
CA SER A 165 -1.79 -4.91 13.68
C SER A 165 -0.35 -4.42 13.45
N THR A 166 0.29 -4.85 12.37
CA THR A 166 1.73 -4.65 12.14
C THR A 166 2.11 -3.22 11.74
N LEU A 167 1.14 -2.31 11.54
CA LEU A 167 1.38 -0.89 11.26
C LEU A 167 1.36 0.00 12.52
N GLY A 168 1.25 -0.59 13.72
CA GLY A 168 1.35 0.15 14.98
C GLY A 168 0.19 1.10 15.27
N ASN A 169 -0.83 1.14 14.40
CA ASN A 169 -1.94 2.07 14.49
C ASN A 169 -3.16 1.50 13.75
N ALA A 170 -4.30 1.46 14.43
CA ALA A 170 -5.52 0.88 13.89
C ALA A 170 -6.03 1.59 12.62
N ASN A 171 -5.91 2.92 12.53
CA ASN A 171 -6.28 3.69 11.34
C ASN A 171 -5.41 3.31 10.13
N PHE A 172 -4.12 3.07 10.33
CA PHE A 172 -3.21 2.75 9.25
C PHE A 172 -3.40 1.33 8.76
N SER A 173 -3.58 0.39 9.69
CA SER A 173 -3.96 -0.99 9.38
C SER A 173 -5.29 -1.07 8.64
N ALA A 174 -6.31 -0.35 9.10
CA ALA A 174 -7.60 -0.35 8.45
C ALA A 174 -7.53 0.32 7.06
N GLY A 175 -6.82 1.43 6.93
CA GLY A 175 -6.57 2.07 5.63
C GLY A 175 -5.81 1.16 4.67
N TYR A 176 -4.79 0.44 5.14
CA TYR A 176 -4.03 -0.52 4.34
C TYR A 176 -4.92 -1.66 3.84
N LEU A 177 -5.68 -2.29 4.74
CA LEU A 177 -6.62 -3.35 4.39
C LEU A 177 -7.67 -2.85 3.40
N GLY A 178 -8.26 -1.67 3.63
CA GLY A 178 -9.22 -1.04 2.72
C GLY A 178 -8.67 -0.81 1.32
N LEU A 179 -7.45 -0.25 1.19
CA LEU A 179 -6.81 0.02 -0.12
C LEU A 179 -6.47 -1.24 -0.89
N THR A 180 -6.16 -2.34 -0.20
CA THR A 180 -5.71 -3.59 -0.83
C THR A 180 -6.83 -4.60 -1.03
N LEU A 181 -8.02 -4.38 -0.45
CA LEU A 181 -9.21 -5.21 -0.60
C LEU A 181 -9.66 -5.39 -2.07
N PRO A 182 -9.63 -4.37 -2.95
CA PRO A 182 -9.94 -4.54 -4.35
C PRO A 182 -9.02 -5.52 -5.08
N ILE A 183 -7.74 -5.60 -4.69
CA ILE A 183 -6.78 -6.52 -5.29
C ILE A 183 -7.19 -7.96 -4.97
N LEU A 184 -7.63 -8.24 -3.74
CA LEU A 184 -8.11 -9.56 -3.32
C LEU A 184 -9.37 -10.00 -4.05
N VAL A 185 -10.25 -9.06 -4.39
CA VAL A 185 -11.44 -9.35 -5.19
C VAL A 185 -11.05 -9.55 -6.67
N TRP A 186 -10.14 -8.74 -7.19
CA TRP A 186 -9.78 -8.78 -8.60
C TRP A 186 -9.08 -10.07 -9.03
N VAL A 187 -8.08 -10.54 -8.27
CA VAL A 187 -7.27 -11.73 -8.62
C VAL A 187 -8.09 -13.02 -8.87
N PRO A 188 -9.03 -13.43 -7.99
CA PRO A 188 -9.79 -14.69 -8.11
C PRO A 188 -11.01 -14.60 -9.05
N PHE A 189 -11.61 -13.42 -9.21
CA PHE A 189 -12.81 -13.21 -10.03
C PHE A 189 -12.48 -12.62 -11.42
N GLY A 190 -11.21 -12.24 -11.59
CA GLY A 190 -10.52 -11.74 -12.78
C GLY A 190 -10.31 -12.75 -13.91
N SER A 191 -10.11 -14.01 -13.56
CA SER A 191 -9.42 -15.03 -14.36
C SER A 191 -10.16 -16.39 -14.27
N PRO A 192 -9.99 -17.33 -15.22
CA PRO A 192 -10.47 -18.71 -15.10
C PRO A 192 -9.70 -19.50 -14.01
N CYS A 193 -9.75 -19.03 -12.77
CA CYS A 193 -9.14 -19.69 -11.62
C CYS A 193 -10.01 -20.84 -11.11
N HIS A 194 -9.36 -21.88 -10.60
CA HIS A 194 -10.00 -23.04 -9.99
C HIS A 194 -10.93 -22.63 -8.83
N ALA A 195 -12.04 -23.34 -8.65
CA ALA A 195 -13.07 -23.02 -7.65
C ALA A 195 -12.51 -22.85 -6.22
N ILE A 196 -11.49 -23.62 -5.87
CA ILE A 196 -10.81 -23.55 -4.56
C ILE A 196 -10.16 -22.18 -4.33
N LEU A 197 -9.51 -21.59 -5.35
CA LEU A 197 -8.90 -20.26 -5.25
C LEU A 197 -9.94 -19.16 -5.06
N ARG A 198 -11.14 -19.34 -5.61
CA ARG A 198 -12.26 -18.41 -5.46
C ARG A 198 -12.85 -18.50 -4.06
N LEU A 199 -12.99 -19.73 -3.54
CA LEU A 199 -13.43 -19.96 -2.18
C LEU A 199 -12.43 -19.39 -1.17
N SER A 200 -11.13 -19.64 -1.34
CA SER A 200 -10.09 -19.10 -0.46
C SER A 200 -10.08 -17.58 -0.48
N ALA A 201 -10.23 -16.97 -1.65
CA ALA A 201 -10.27 -15.51 -1.72
C ALA A 201 -11.54 -14.92 -1.10
N GLY A 202 -12.70 -15.58 -1.25
CA GLY A 202 -13.93 -15.20 -0.53
C GLY A 202 -13.74 -15.26 0.99
N ALA A 203 -13.10 -16.32 1.49
CA ALA A 203 -12.76 -16.45 2.91
C ALA A 203 -11.80 -15.35 3.38
N ILE A 204 -10.77 -15.02 2.60
CA ILE A 204 -9.84 -13.91 2.92
C ILE A 204 -10.60 -12.58 2.97
N VAL A 205 -11.45 -12.29 1.99
CA VAL A 205 -12.27 -11.07 1.99
C VAL A 205 -13.13 -11.01 3.25
N GLY A 206 -13.82 -12.10 3.60
CA GLY A 206 -14.61 -12.23 4.83
C GLY A 206 -13.78 -12.00 6.10
N ALA A 207 -12.58 -12.57 6.16
CA ALA A 207 -11.65 -12.33 7.27
C ALA A 207 -11.23 -10.85 7.36
N SER A 208 -11.01 -10.18 6.23
CA SER A 208 -10.67 -8.76 6.17
C SER A 208 -11.82 -7.86 6.65
N VAL A 209 -13.08 -8.23 6.37
CA VAL A 209 -14.26 -7.56 6.95
C VAL A 209 -14.20 -7.57 8.47
N ILE A 210 -14.03 -8.76 9.04
CA ILE A 210 -14.00 -8.95 10.50
C ILE A 210 -12.80 -8.21 11.10
N ALA A 211 -11.65 -8.24 10.41
CA ALA A 211 -10.48 -7.47 10.83
C ALA A 211 -10.77 -5.96 10.87
N LEU A 212 -11.47 -5.41 9.87
CA LEU A 212 -11.86 -4.00 9.83
C LEU A 212 -12.81 -3.62 10.97
N THR A 213 -13.77 -4.48 11.34
CA THR A 213 -14.67 -4.21 12.47
C THR A 213 -13.92 -4.17 13.80
N TYR A 214 -12.91 -5.03 14.00
CA TYR A 214 -12.08 -5.02 15.21
C TYR A 214 -11.10 -3.85 15.28
N LEU A 215 -10.69 -3.29 14.14
CA LEU A 215 -9.84 -2.11 14.09
C LEU A 215 -10.61 -0.83 14.46
N ASP A 216 -11.94 -0.83 14.31
CA ASP A 216 -12.86 0.25 14.68
C ASP A 216 -12.33 1.67 14.36
N ALA A 217 -11.87 1.83 13.11
CA ALA A 217 -11.10 2.98 12.69
C ALA A 217 -11.82 3.77 11.58
N PHE A 218 -12.25 5.00 11.91
CA PHE A 218 -12.93 5.90 10.97
C PHE A 218 -12.16 6.12 9.67
N GLN A 219 -10.83 6.34 9.75
CA GLN A 219 -10.02 6.57 8.55
C GLN A 219 -9.97 5.32 7.65
N GLY A 220 -10.02 4.13 8.24
CA GLY A 220 -10.12 2.87 7.51
C GLY A 220 -11.42 2.75 6.72
N GLN A 221 -12.54 3.13 7.34
CA GLN A 221 -13.85 3.15 6.69
C GLN A 221 -13.87 4.13 5.49
N VAL A 222 -13.36 5.36 5.67
CA VAL A 222 -13.27 6.37 4.59
C VAL A 222 -12.41 5.89 3.42
N VAL A 223 -11.26 5.29 3.72
CA VAL A 223 -10.34 4.81 2.68
C VAL A 223 -10.93 3.60 1.95
N ALA A 224 -11.62 2.72 2.67
CA ALA A 224 -12.30 1.61 2.04
C ALA A 224 -13.45 2.11 1.16
N LEU A 225 -14.19 3.17 1.53
CA LEU A 225 -15.23 3.78 0.67
C LEU A 225 -14.66 4.22 -0.69
N MET A 226 -13.44 4.75 -0.72
CA MET A 226 -12.75 5.13 -1.97
C MET A 226 -12.39 3.92 -2.86
N ALA A 227 -12.41 2.71 -2.32
CA ALA A 227 -12.23 1.47 -3.07
C ALA A 227 -13.47 1.09 -3.89
N ILE A 228 -14.67 1.54 -3.48
CA ILE A 228 -15.94 1.24 -4.15
C ILE A 228 -15.98 1.79 -5.58
N PRO A 229 -15.64 3.08 -5.87
CA PRO A 229 -15.60 3.59 -7.24
C PRO A 229 -14.65 2.82 -8.15
N VAL A 230 -13.50 2.38 -7.63
CA VAL A 230 -12.50 1.60 -8.41
C VAL A 230 -13.08 0.24 -8.80
N LEU A 231 -13.72 -0.43 -7.85
CA LEU A 231 -14.40 -1.71 -8.06
C LEU A 231 -15.60 -1.57 -9.01
N ALA A 232 -16.39 -0.51 -8.86
CA ALA A 232 -17.53 -0.20 -9.72
C ALA A 232 -17.09 0.09 -11.16
N HIS A 233 -16.04 0.91 -11.34
CA HIS A 233 -15.43 1.18 -12.64
C HIS A 233 -14.91 -0.11 -13.29
N TRP A 234 -14.24 -0.98 -12.54
CA TRP A 234 -13.81 -2.27 -13.05
C TRP A 234 -14.97 -3.15 -13.49
N ALA A 235 -16.03 -3.27 -12.67
CA ALA A 235 -17.21 -4.04 -13.01
C ALA A 235 -17.92 -3.49 -14.26
N TRP A 236 -17.96 -2.16 -14.42
CA TRP A 236 -18.56 -1.48 -15.57
C TRP A 236 -17.86 -1.83 -16.90
N HIS A 237 -16.54 -1.95 -16.87
CA HIS A 237 -15.71 -2.25 -18.04
C HIS A 237 -15.61 -3.74 -18.41
N ARG A 238 -16.26 -4.65 -17.65
CA ARG A 238 -16.41 -6.05 -18.06
C ARG A 238 -17.40 -6.18 -19.23
N ARG A 239 -17.12 -7.12 -20.15
CA ARG A 239 -18.07 -7.55 -21.21
C ARG A 239 -19.39 -7.99 -20.57
N ALA A 240 -20.51 -7.83 -21.29
CA ALA A 240 -21.87 -8.04 -20.79
C ALA A 240 -22.04 -9.36 -20.01
N ASP A 241 -21.46 -10.45 -20.50
CA ASP A 241 -21.56 -11.79 -19.90
C ASP A 241 -20.82 -11.93 -18.55
N GLY A 242 -19.84 -11.06 -18.29
CA GLY A 242 -19.02 -11.07 -17.06
C GLY A 242 -19.41 -10.01 -16.02
N ARG A 243 -20.37 -9.12 -16.34
CA ARG A 243 -20.87 -8.07 -15.46
C ARG A 243 -21.63 -8.58 -14.22
N PRO A 244 -22.55 -9.56 -14.30
CA PRO A 244 -23.30 -9.99 -13.11
C PRO A 244 -22.39 -10.64 -12.07
N LEU A 245 -21.41 -11.43 -12.51
CA LEU A 245 -20.38 -12.01 -11.65
C LEU A 245 -19.51 -10.91 -11.01
N ALA A 246 -19.11 -9.90 -11.78
CA ALA A 246 -18.33 -8.78 -11.27
C ALA A 246 -19.12 -7.99 -10.19
N ILE A 247 -20.40 -7.73 -10.43
CA ILE A 247 -21.29 -7.04 -9.46
C ILE A 247 -21.46 -7.88 -8.19
N ALA A 248 -21.71 -9.19 -8.33
CA ALA A 248 -21.82 -10.11 -7.19
C ALA A 248 -20.53 -10.18 -6.34
N THR A 249 -19.37 -9.90 -6.94
CA THR A 249 -18.08 -9.88 -6.22
C THR A 249 -17.76 -8.54 -5.57
N VAL A 250 -18.27 -7.43 -6.13
CA VAL A 250 -18.06 -6.08 -5.60
C VAL A 250 -19.06 -5.76 -4.48
N LEU A 251 -20.30 -6.25 -4.58
CA LEU A 251 -21.37 -5.95 -3.62
C LEU A 251 -21.02 -6.30 -2.16
N PRO A 252 -20.47 -7.49 -1.83
CA PRO A 252 -20.11 -7.81 -0.46
C PRO A 252 -19.00 -6.90 0.09
N ALA A 253 -18.00 -6.60 -0.74
CA ALA A 253 -16.94 -5.66 -0.38
C ALA A 253 -17.51 -4.26 -0.15
N ALA A 254 -18.35 -3.75 -1.06
CA ALA A 254 -18.96 -2.43 -0.93
C ALA A 254 -19.91 -2.34 0.28
N PHE A 255 -20.68 -3.40 0.56
CA PHE A 255 -21.57 -3.46 1.72
C PHE A 255 -20.81 -3.38 3.03
N VAL A 256 -19.73 -4.16 3.16
CA VAL A 256 -18.84 -4.14 4.33
C VAL A 256 -18.19 -2.78 4.54
N ILE A 257 -17.86 -2.13 3.44
CA ILE A 257 -17.17 -0.86 3.45
C ILE A 257 -18.12 0.29 3.85
N ALA A 258 -19.40 0.16 3.52
CA ALA A 258 -20.41 1.20 3.70
C ALA A 258 -21.29 1.04 4.96
N GLY A 259 -21.34 -0.16 5.55
CA GLY A 259 -22.07 -0.46 6.78
C GLY A 259 -21.17 -0.48 8.00
#